data_AF-A0A1V5KCY8-F1
#
_entry.id   AF-A0A1V5KCY8-F1
#
_cell.length_a   1.000
_cell.length_b   1.000
_cell.length_c   1.000
_cell.angle_alpha   90.00
_cell.angle_beta   90.00
_cell.angle_gamma   90.00
#
_symmetry.space_group_name_H-M   'P 1'
#
loop_
_entity.id
_entity.type
_entity.pdbx_description
1 polymer ?
#
loop_
_entity_poly.entity_id
_entity_poly.type
_entity_poly.pdbx_seq_one_letter_code
_entity_poly.pdbx_strand_id
1 'polypeptide(L)'
;MVEWMRWLHIGSAGLLIGIYGLLAWRWGTRKQAASSAFYRTLAQTGRLILLWEYLNGFILFNSYRLPVSDWHHYASLLPVAVLLIFQVLPGLFHYEPDEMGVRQMWLAMLITVTIISMAGRFY
;
A
#
# COMPACT_ATOMS: atom_id res chain seq x y z
N MET A 1 -13.89 0.12 -21.80
CA MET A 1 -13.66 -0.74 -20.62
C MET A 1 -12.24 -0.58 -20.07
N VAL A 2 -11.20 -0.81 -20.88
CA VAL A 2 -9.78 -0.63 -20.48
C VAL A 2 -9.47 0.75 -19.91
N GLU A 3 -9.95 1.81 -20.56
CA GLU A 3 -9.77 3.18 -20.10
C GLU A 3 -10.38 3.44 -18.71
N TRP A 4 -11.57 2.88 -18.44
CA TRP A 4 -12.20 2.99 -17.13
C TRP A 4 -11.38 2.29 -16.05
N MET A 5 -10.86 1.10 -16.34
CA MET A 5 -10.02 0.34 -15.40
C MET A 5 -8.70 1.07 -15.12
N ARG A 6 -8.11 1.73 -16.13
CA ARG A 6 -6.91 2.56 -15.98
C ARG A 6 -7.16 3.75 -15.04
N TRP A 7 -8.24 4.48 -15.24
CA TRP A 7 -8.62 5.58 -14.35
C TRP A 7 -8.91 5.12 -12.94
N LEU A 8 -9.57 3.96 -12.80
CA LEU A 8 -9.84 3.36 -11.51
C LEU A 8 -8.54 3.02 -10.79
N HIS A 9 -7.58 2.38 -11.47
CA HIS A 9 -6.26 2.04 -10.95
C HIS A 9 -5.47 3.28 -10.46
N ILE A 10 -5.42 4.33 -11.28
CA ILE A 10 -4.79 5.61 -10.90
C ILE A 10 -5.48 6.23 -9.68
N GLY A 11 -6.82 6.19 -9.65
CA GLY A 11 -7.63 6.70 -8.54
C GLY A 11 -7.38 5.96 -7.24
N SER A 12 -7.31 4.62 -7.26
CA SER A 12 -7.01 3.81 -6.08
C SER A 12 -5.58 3.98 -5.60
N ALA A 13 -4.59 4.13 -6.49
CA ALA A 13 -3.22 4.47 -6.11
C ALA A 13 -3.16 5.82 -5.36
N GLY A 14 -3.83 6.86 -5.87
CA GLY A 14 -3.93 8.15 -5.20
C GLY A 14 -4.62 8.06 -3.83
N LEU A 15 -5.69 7.25 -3.73
CA LEU A 15 -6.38 7.00 -2.47
C LEU A 15 -5.48 6.27 -1.46
N LEU A 16 -4.67 5.30 -1.89
CA LEU A 16 -3.70 4.61 -1.02
C LEU A 16 -2.65 5.58 -0.46
N ILE A 17 -2.11 6.48 -1.29
CA ILE A 17 -1.19 7.53 -0.83
C ILE A 17 -1.87 8.39 0.25
N GLY A 18 -3.12 8.80 0.03
CA GLY A 18 -3.89 9.56 1.02
C GLY A 18 -4.10 8.80 2.33
N ILE A 19 -4.47 7.52 2.26
CA ILE A 19 -4.70 6.66 3.42
C ILE A 19 -3.41 6.46 4.23
N TYR A 20 -2.32 6.02 3.58
CA TYR A 20 -1.05 5.80 4.27
C TYR A 20 -0.39 7.10 4.72
N GLY A 21 -0.62 8.20 3.99
CA GLY A 21 -0.23 9.55 4.39
C GLY A 21 -0.91 9.97 5.69
N LEU A 22 -2.23 9.77 5.80
CA LEU A 22 -2.98 10.07 7.01
C LEU A 22 -2.58 9.17 8.20
N LEU A 23 -2.35 7.88 7.94
CA LEU A 23 -1.86 6.92 8.95
C LEU A 23 -0.47 7.31 9.47
N ALA A 24 0.46 7.67 8.58
CA ALA A 24 1.80 8.12 8.95
C ALA A 24 1.78 9.48 9.66
N TRP A 25 0.97 10.44 9.18
CA TRP A 25 0.86 11.80 9.71
C TRP A 25 0.27 11.86 11.12
N ARG A 26 -0.85 11.16 11.37
CA ARG A 26 -1.48 11.14 12.71
C ARG A 26 -0.50 10.65 13.77
N TRP A 27 0.37 9.73 13.42
CA TRP A 27 1.36 9.21 14.34
C TRP A 27 2.53 10.17 14.59
N GLY A 28 2.91 10.98 13.60
CA GLY A 28 3.89 12.05 13.78
C GLY A 28 3.41 13.20 14.67
N THR A 29 2.09 13.36 14.82
CA THR A 29 1.48 14.53 15.49
C THR A 29 0.84 14.25 16.85
N ARG A 30 0.61 12.98 17.24
CA ARG A 30 -0.02 12.65 18.53
C ARG A 30 0.77 11.59 19.29
N LYS A 31 1.20 11.95 20.51
CA LYS A 31 1.66 10.97 21.51
C LYS A 31 0.45 10.13 21.96
N GLN A 32 0.50 8.83 21.70
CA GLN A 32 -0.17 7.76 22.45
C GLN A 32 -1.62 8.02 22.88
N ALA A 33 -2.54 8.03 21.91
CA ALA A 33 -3.95 7.75 22.23
C ALA A 33 -4.39 6.53 21.44
N ALA A 34 -4.90 5.52 22.16
CA ALA A 34 -5.36 4.22 21.68
C ALA A 34 -5.92 4.28 20.26
N SER A 35 -5.51 3.35 19.38
CA SER A 35 -5.92 3.35 17.98
C SER A 35 -7.44 3.39 17.89
N SER A 36 -8.01 4.55 17.52
CA SER A 36 -9.46 4.66 17.46
C SER A 36 -9.96 3.69 16.39
N ALA A 37 -11.18 3.18 16.55
CA ALA A 37 -11.78 2.22 15.61
C ALA A 37 -11.62 2.69 14.16
N PHE A 38 -11.76 4.01 13.93
CA PHE A 38 -11.52 4.64 12.64
C PHE A 38 -10.14 4.31 12.02
N TYR A 39 -9.03 4.38 12.75
CA TYR A 39 -7.69 4.15 12.19
C TYR A 39 -7.42 2.67 11.92
N ARG A 40 -8.00 1.79 12.73
CA ARG A 40 -7.99 0.35 12.46
C ARG A 40 -8.77 0.05 11.18
N THR A 41 -9.97 0.61 11.04
CA THR A 41 -10.75 0.48 9.80
C THR A 41 -10.00 1.06 8.62
N LEU A 42 -9.42 2.26 8.74
CA LEU A 42 -8.66 2.92 7.69
C LEU A 42 -7.45 2.08 7.23
N ALA A 43 -6.72 1.48 8.18
CA ALA A 43 -5.61 0.57 7.88
C ALA A 43 -6.07 -0.70 7.15
N GLN A 44 -7.19 -1.30 7.57
CA GLN A 44 -7.75 -2.46 6.88
C GLN A 44 -8.27 -2.11 5.47
N THR A 45 -8.96 -0.97 5.33
CA THR A 45 -9.38 -0.44 4.03
C THR A 45 -8.19 -0.21 3.11
N GLY A 46 -7.09 0.36 3.61
CA GLY A 46 -5.85 0.52 2.86
C GLY A 46 -5.29 -0.82 2.35
N ARG A 47 -5.27 -1.86 3.18
CA ARG A 47 -4.84 -3.20 2.77
C ARG A 47 -5.76 -3.82 1.71
N LEU A 48 -7.07 -3.64 1.82
CA LEU A 48 -8.03 -4.13 0.82
C LEU A 48 -7.87 -3.41 -0.52
N ILE A 49 -7.68 -2.09 -0.51
CA ILE A 49 -7.42 -1.33 -1.73
C ILE A 49 -6.08 -1.75 -2.35
N LEU A 50 -5.05 -2.00 -1.53
CA LEU A 50 -3.77 -2.49 -2.03
C LEU A 50 -3.91 -3.86 -2.71
N LEU A 51 -4.65 -4.79 -2.11
CA LEU A 51 -4.94 -6.09 -2.73
C LEU A 51 -5.71 -5.93 -4.04
N TRP A 52 -6.69 -5.02 -4.06
CA TRP A 52 -7.43 -4.67 -5.26
C TRP A 52 -6.52 -4.12 -6.37
N GLU A 53 -5.55 -3.27 -6.03
CA GLU A 53 -4.56 -2.74 -6.96
C GLU A 53 -3.70 -3.84 -7.60
N TYR A 54 -3.25 -4.83 -6.82
CA TYR A 54 -2.55 -6.00 -7.38
C TYR A 54 -3.42 -6.78 -8.36
N LEU A 55 -4.68 -7.04 -8.00
CA LEU A 55 -5.60 -7.76 -8.87
C LEU A 55 -5.88 -6.98 -10.16
N ASN A 56 -6.13 -5.68 -10.06
CA ASN A 56 -6.39 -4.82 -11.20
C ASN A 56 -5.15 -4.73 -12.11
N GLY A 57 -3.97 -4.49 -11.54
CA GLY A 57 -2.70 -4.49 -12.28
C GLY A 57 -2.43 -5.81 -12.99
N PHE A 58 -2.70 -6.95 -12.33
CA PHE A 58 -2.57 -8.27 -12.93
C PHE A 58 -3.53 -8.47 -14.11
N ILE A 59 -4.78 -8.05 -14.00
CA ILE A 59 -5.77 -8.13 -15.09
C ILE A 59 -5.36 -7.22 -16.27
N LEU A 60 -4.92 -5.98 -15.99
CA LEU A 60 -4.46 -5.04 -17.02
C LEU A 60 -3.26 -5.59 -17.79
N PHE A 61 -2.32 -6.21 -17.10
CA PHE A 61 -1.15 -6.84 -17.72
C PHE A 61 -1.50 -8.12 -18.49
N ASN A 62 -2.19 -9.08 -17.86
CA ASN A 62 -2.39 -10.40 -18.44
C ASN A 62 -3.53 -10.44 -19.47
N SER A 63 -4.68 -9.83 -19.15
CA SER A 63 -5.87 -9.90 -20.01
C SER A 63 -5.87 -8.85 -21.12
N TYR A 64 -5.37 -7.64 -20.82
CA TYR A 64 -5.38 -6.52 -21.77
C TYR A 64 -4.01 -6.23 -22.40
N ARG A 65 -2.96 -6.96 -21.99
CA ARG A 65 -1.59 -6.82 -22.51
C ARG A 65 -1.08 -5.38 -22.51
N LEU A 66 -1.49 -4.58 -21.52
CA LEU A 66 -0.99 -3.23 -21.37
C LEU A 66 0.50 -3.29 -21.04
N PRO A 67 1.36 -2.62 -21.82
CA PRO A 67 2.78 -2.57 -21.52
C PRO A 67 2.97 -1.82 -20.20
N VAL A 68 3.67 -2.47 -19.28
CA VAL A 68 4.06 -1.91 -17.99
C VAL A 68 5.57 -2.05 -17.90
N SER A 69 6.24 -1.04 -17.37
CA SER A 69 7.68 -1.08 -17.15
C SER A 69 8.03 -2.22 -16.18
N ASP A 70 9.09 -2.98 -16.49
CA ASP A 70 9.64 -3.99 -15.57
C ASP A 70 9.94 -3.39 -14.19
N TRP A 71 10.36 -2.12 -14.14
CA TRP A 71 10.57 -1.40 -12.89
C TRP A 71 9.31 -1.28 -12.04
N HIS A 72 8.15 -1.08 -12.66
CA HIS A 72 6.89 -1.03 -11.93
C HIS A 72 6.53 -2.41 -11.37
N HIS A 73 6.80 -3.49 -12.11
CA HIS A 73 6.62 -4.85 -11.60
C HIS A 73 7.52 -5.14 -10.40
N TYR A 74 8.81 -4.83 -10.46
CA TYR A 74 9.70 -5.01 -9.32
C TYR A 74 9.33 -4.11 -8.13
N ALA A 75 9.01 -2.84 -8.38
CA ALA A 75 8.59 -1.91 -7.34
C ALA A 75 7.29 -2.38 -6.66
N SER A 76 6.38 -3.03 -7.39
CA SER A 76 5.16 -3.61 -6.84
C SER A 76 5.44 -4.69 -5.79
N LEU A 77 6.64 -5.24 -5.66
CA LEU A 77 6.94 -6.18 -4.57
C LEU A 77 7.22 -5.49 -3.23
N LEU A 78 7.51 -4.18 -3.24
CA LEU A 78 7.89 -3.45 -2.04
C LEU A 78 6.79 -3.42 -0.97
N PRO A 79 5.51 -3.12 -1.28
CA PRO A 79 4.45 -3.17 -0.26
C PRO A 79 4.27 -4.58 0.33
N VAL A 80 4.46 -5.64 -0.47
CA VAL A 80 4.43 -7.02 0.02
C VAL A 80 5.56 -7.27 1.00
N ALA A 81 6.78 -6.83 0.68
CA ALA A 81 7.93 -6.98 1.57
C ALA A 81 7.72 -6.25 2.91
N VAL A 82 7.12 -5.05 2.90
CA VAL A 82 6.78 -4.32 4.12
C VAL A 82 5.79 -5.10 4.98
N LEU A 83 4.71 -5.62 4.39
CA LEU A 83 3.75 -6.45 5.14
C LEU A 83 4.41 -7.73 5.68
N LEU A 84 5.29 -8.35 4.91
CA LEU A 84 6.01 -9.54 5.34
C LEU A 84 6.90 -9.26 6.56
N ILE A 85 7.68 -8.18 6.53
CA ILE A 85 8.61 -7.80 7.60
C ILE A 85 7.88 -7.35 8.87
N PHE A 86 6.82 -6.56 8.74
CA PHE A 86 6.18 -5.90 9.88
C PHE A 86 4.93 -6.62 10.42
N GLN A 87 4.32 -7.54 9.66
CA GLN A 87 3.12 -8.28 10.10
C GLN A 87 3.30 -9.78 10.06
N VAL A 88 3.75 -10.34 8.93
CA VAL A 88 3.78 -11.80 8.75
C VAL A 88 4.89 -12.44 9.58
N LEU A 89 6.14 -11.98 9.44
CA LEU A 89 7.27 -12.53 10.18
C LEU A 89 7.06 -12.40 11.70
N PRO A 90 6.71 -11.22 12.26
CA PRO A 90 6.44 -11.11 13.69
C PRO A 90 5.32 -12.04 14.15
N GLY A 91 4.23 -12.15 13.36
CA GLY A 91 3.12 -13.06 13.64
C GLY A 91 3.53 -14.55 13.68
N LEU A 92 4.43 -14.99 12.80
CA LEU A 92 4.97 -16.36 12.81
C LEU A 92 5.76 -16.67 14.09
N PHE A 93 6.40 -15.66 14.68
CA PHE A 93 7.18 -15.77 15.91
C PHE A 93 6.42 -15.31 17.16
N HIS A 94 5.11 -15.07 17.07
CA HIS A 94 4.27 -14.56 18.16
C HIS A 94 4.79 -13.26 18.78
N TYR A 95 5.49 -12.44 17.98
CA TYR A 95 5.96 -11.11 18.36
C TYR A 95 5.01 -10.07 17.76
N GLU A 96 4.37 -9.27 18.60
CA GLU A 96 3.60 -8.12 18.11
C GLU A 96 4.55 -6.94 17.91
N PRO A 97 4.52 -6.26 16.74
CA PRO A 97 5.32 -5.07 16.54
C PRO A 97 4.90 -4.01 17.56
N ASP A 98 5.90 -3.43 18.21
CA ASP A 98 5.71 -2.31 19.11
C ASP A 98 5.21 -1.06 18.35
N GLU A 99 4.88 -0.02 19.09
CA GLU A 99 4.40 1.24 18.50
C GLU A 99 5.38 1.83 17.46
N MET A 100 6.68 1.69 17.70
CA MET A 100 7.70 2.14 16.76
C MET A 100 7.70 1.29 15.49
N GLY A 101 7.58 -0.03 15.60
CA GLY A 101 7.45 -0.94 14.47
C GLY A 101 6.22 -0.64 13.61
N VAL A 102 5.06 -0.42 14.24
CA VAL A 102 3.83 -0.04 13.52
C VAL A 102 3.98 1.30 12.80
N ARG A 103 4.67 2.28 13.41
CA ARG A 103 4.97 3.57 12.77
C ARG A 103 5.87 3.40 11.54
N GLN A 104 6.97 2.66 11.70
CA GLN A 104 7.91 2.39 10.62
C GLN A 104 7.22 1.67 9.46
N MET A 105 6.32 0.73 9.78
CA MET A 105 5.49 0.06 8.79
C MET A 105 4.63 1.03 8.00
N TRP A 106 3.88 1.94 8.63
CA TRP A 106 3.03 2.89 7.88
C TRP A 106 3.85 3.85 7.02
N LEU A 107 4.98 4.32 7.52
CA LEU A 107 5.89 5.16 6.74
C LEU A 107 6.47 4.38 5.55
N ALA A 108 6.90 3.13 5.77
CA ALA A 108 7.39 2.27 4.70
C ALA A 108 6.29 1.99 3.66
N MET A 109 5.06 1.73 4.08
CA MET A 109 3.92 1.57 3.16
C MET A 109 3.69 2.84 2.33
N LEU A 110 3.71 4.02 2.94
CA LEU A 110 3.58 5.29 2.21
C LEU A 110 4.69 5.47 1.18
N ILE A 111 5.95 5.27 1.58
CA ILE A 111 7.11 5.42 0.72
C ILE A 111 7.02 4.43 -0.46
N THR A 112 6.75 3.16 -0.17
CA THR A 112 6.68 2.11 -1.20
C THR A 112 5.53 2.37 -2.18
N VAL A 113 4.32 2.70 -1.70
CA VAL A 113 3.19 3.06 -2.57
C VAL A 113 3.49 4.31 -3.41
N THR A 114 4.22 5.29 -2.87
CA THR A 114 4.65 6.47 -3.65
C THR A 114 5.64 6.06 -4.75
N ILE A 115 6.63 5.22 -4.43
CA ILE A 115 7.61 4.72 -5.40
C ILE A 115 6.92 3.96 -6.53
N ILE A 116 6.01 3.01 -6.23
CA ILE A 116 5.33 2.24 -7.29
C ILE A 116 4.48 3.16 -8.18
N SER A 117 3.82 4.16 -7.58
CA SER A 117 3.00 5.13 -8.30
C SER A 117 3.84 5.98 -9.25
N MET A 118 5.07 6.32 -8.88
CA MET A 118 6.01 7.05 -9.75
C MET A 118 6.66 6.14 -10.81
N ALA A 119 6.93 4.87 -10.47
CA ALA A 119 7.49 3.88 -11.40
C ALA A 119 6.50 3.50 -12.51
N GLY A 120 5.21 3.75 -12.31
CA GLY A 120 4.14 3.51 -13.27
C GLY A 120 3.99 4.56 -14.37
N ARG A 121 4.95 5.47 -14.58
CA ARG A 121 4.92 6.36 -15.77
C ARG A 121 4.95 5.48 -17.03
N PHE A 122 3.76 5.27 -17.58
CA PHE A 122 3.51 4.59 -18.83
C PHE A 122 4.36 5.21 -19.94
N TYR A 123 5.14 4.39 -20.63
CA TYR A 123 5.69 4.72 -21.94
C TYR A 123 4.62 4.49 -23.00
#